data_AF-A0A950SQG6-F1
#
_entry.id   AF-A0A950SQG6-F1
#
_cell.length_a   1.000
_cell.length_b   1.000
_cell.length_c   1.000
_cell.angle_alpha   90.00
_cell.angle_beta   90.00
_cell.angle_gamma   90.00
#
_symmetry.space_group_name_H-M   'P 1'
#
loop_
_entity.id
_entity.type
_entity.pdbx_description
1 polymer ?
#
loop_
_entity_poly.entity_id
_entity_poly.type
_entity_poly.pdbx_seq_one_letter_code
_entity_poly.pdbx_strand_id
1 'polypeptide(L)'
;MTEKAKAVIKAYYGKAQDYAYWNGCSTGGRQGWIEAQLFPEGYDGILAGVQLGPFHPCRALAGACHEPRCRSACPATEAHGRDCGRHQGVR
;
A
#
# COMPACT_ATOMS: atom_id res chain seq x y z
N MET A 1 4.47 17.17 3.61
CA MET A 1 5.55 17.31 2.59
C MET A 1 5.00 17.87 1.29
N THR A 2 3.86 17.37 0.82
CA THR A 2 3.20 17.73 -0.44
C THR A 2 2.98 19.24 -0.64
N GLU A 3 2.46 19.94 0.36
CA GLU A 3 2.22 21.39 0.27
C GLU A 3 3.50 22.22 0.11
N LYS A 4 4.60 21.79 0.73
CA LYS A 4 5.90 22.46 0.55
C LYS A 4 6.45 22.20 -0.85
N ALA A 5 6.28 20.99 -1.39
CA ALA A 5 6.68 20.68 -2.76
C ALA A 5 5.89 21.51 -3.78
N LYS A 6 4.56 21.64 -3.62
CA LYS A 6 3.71 22.52 -4.47
C LYS A 6 4.19 23.97 -4.45
N ALA A 7 4.56 24.49 -3.27
CA ALA A 7 5.11 25.84 -3.15
C ALA A 7 6.44 26.01 -3.89
N VAL A 8 7.35 25.03 -3.80
CA VAL A 8 8.63 25.04 -4.53
C VAL A 8 8.40 24.96 -6.04
N ILE A 9 7.50 24.10 -6.51
CA ILE A 9 7.12 23.99 -7.94
C ILE A 9 6.63 25.35 -8.44
N LYS A 10 5.73 26.00 -7.71
CA LYS A 10 5.22 27.33 -8.08
C LYS A 10 6.31 28.39 -8.13
N ALA A 11 7.22 28.40 -7.16
CA ALA A 11 8.32 29.36 -7.12
C ALA A 11 9.31 29.13 -8.26
N TYR A 12 9.58 27.87 -8.61
CA TYR A 12 10.56 27.52 -9.64
C TYR A 12 10.01 27.68 -11.07
N TYR A 13 8.80 27.20 -11.33
CA TYR A 13 8.19 27.26 -12.66
C TYR A 13 7.32 28.50 -12.89
N GLY A 14 7.14 29.36 -11.87
CA GLY A 14 6.32 30.57 -11.93
C GLY A 14 4.81 30.33 -12.00
N LYS A 15 4.37 29.06 -12.03
CA LYS A 15 2.95 28.67 -12.04
C LYS A 15 2.70 27.44 -11.16
N ALA A 16 1.46 27.32 -10.66
CA ALA A 16 1.05 26.13 -9.93
C ALA A 16 1.00 24.92 -10.88
N GLN A 17 1.17 23.71 -10.31
CA GLN A 17 0.94 22.47 -11.06
C GLN A 17 -0.53 22.37 -11.49
N ASP A 18 -0.76 21.94 -12.74
CA ASP A 18 -2.10 21.74 -13.28
C ASP A 18 -2.77 20.49 -12.67
N TYR A 19 -1.97 19.47 -12.33
CA TYR A 19 -2.40 18.25 -11.64
C TYR A 19 -1.32 17.73 -10.69
N ALA A 20 -1.72 17.03 -9.62
CA ALA A 20 -0.87 16.37 -8.65
C ALA A 20 -1.25 14.89 -8.51
N TYR A 21 -0.27 13.99 -8.65
CA TYR A 21 -0.49 12.54 -8.57
C TYR A 21 0.36 11.90 -7.47
N TRP A 22 -0.20 10.87 -6.83
CA TRP A 22 0.53 9.96 -5.95
C TRP A 22 0.75 8.62 -6.65
N ASN A 23 1.96 8.09 -6.56
CA ASN A 23 2.28 6.73 -6.99
C ASN A 23 3.16 6.07 -5.92
N GLY A 24 2.70 4.95 -5.37
CA GLY A 24 3.44 4.25 -4.34
C GLY A 24 3.03 2.79 -4.18
N CYS A 25 3.99 1.95 -3.82
CA CYS A 25 3.80 0.52 -3.52
C CYS A 25 4.23 0.23 -2.07
N SER A 26 3.71 -0.84 -1.45
CA SER A 26 4.07 -1.25 -0.09
C SER A 26 3.70 -0.17 0.95
N THR A 27 4.66 0.38 1.70
CA THR A 27 4.43 1.51 2.61
C THR A 27 3.85 2.73 1.88
N GLY A 28 4.28 2.96 0.63
CA GLY A 28 3.74 4.02 -0.21
C GLY A 28 2.28 3.80 -0.62
N GLY A 29 1.84 2.55 -0.72
CA GLY A 29 0.42 2.22 -0.94
C GLY A 29 -0.43 2.62 0.25
N ARG A 30 0.01 2.24 1.46
CA ARG A 30 -0.65 2.66 2.72
C ARG A 30 -0.70 4.18 2.86
N GLN A 31 0.41 4.87 2.59
CA GLN A 31 0.47 6.34 2.61
C GLN A 31 -0.53 6.94 1.62
N GLY A 32 -0.61 6.43 0.39
CA GLY A 32 -1.59 6.89 -0.60
C GLY A 32 -3.04 6.75 -0.13
N TRP A 33 -3.38 5.67 0.59
CA TRP A 33 -4.72 5.53 1.19
C TRP A 33 -4.98 6.51 2.33
N ILE A 34 -3.99 6.75 3.18
CA ILE A 34 -4.11 7.74 4.26
C ILE A 34 -4.32 9.13 3.65
N GLU A 35 -3.55 9.48 2.61
CA GLU A 35 -3.71 10.75 1.88
C GLU A 35 -5.11 10.85 1.24
N ALA A 36 -5.60 9.79 0.61
CA ALA A 36 -6.96 9.79 0.03
C ALA A 36 -8.07 10.03 1.06
N GLN A 37 -7.93 9.44 2.26
CA GLN A 37 -8.98 9.49 3.30
C GLN A 37 -8.94 10.78 4.12
N LEU A 38 -7.74 11.28 4.44
CA LEU A 38 -7.56 12.42 5.34
C LEU A 38 -7.32 13.73 4.59
N PHE A 39 -6.79 13.67 3.37
CA PHE A 39 -6.41 14.82 2.56
C PHE A 39 -6.94 14.69 1.12
N PRO A 40 -8.27 14.66 0.92
CA PRO A 40 -8.88 14.41 -0.38
C PRO A 40 -8.50 15.44 -1.46
N GLU A 41 -8.10 16.65 -1.06
CA GLU A 41 -7.67 17.73 -1.97
C GLU A 41 -6.14 17.72 -2.22
N GLY A 42 -5.42 16.76 -1.64
CA GLY A 42 -3.97 16.66 -1.73
C GLY A 42 -3.48 16.29 -3.13
N TYR A 43 -4.26 15.45 -3.84
CA TYR A 43 -3.92 14.84 -5.12
C TYR A 43 -5.16 14.65 -5.98
N ASP A 44 -5.02 14.87 -7.29
CA ASP A 44 -6.06 14.62 -8.29
C ASP A 44 -6.18 13.13 -8.65
N GLY A 45 -5.13 12.34 -8.39
CA GLY A 45 -5.15 10.90 -8.60
C GLY A 45 -4.10 10.16 -7.76
N ILE A 46 -4.48 8.98 -7.26
CA ILE A 46 -3.67 8.17 -6.36
C ILE A 46 -3.59 6.74 -6.88
N LEU A 47 -2.39 6.31 -7.28
CA LEU A 47 -2.03 4.94 -7.58
C LEU A 47 -1.35 4.31 -6.36
N ALA A 48 -2.15 3.67 -5.51
CA ALA A 48 -1.69 2.97 -4.32
C ALA A 48 -1.64 1.45 -4.57
N GLY A 49 -0.46 0.91 -4.86
CA GLY A 49 -0.23 -0.53 -5.05
C GLY A 49 0.11 -1.25 -3.74
N VAL A 50 -0.39 -2.49 -3.59
CA VAL A 50 -0.16 -3.40 -2.44
C VAL A 50 -0.27 -2.66 -1.09
N GLN A 51 -1.47 -2.63 -0.54
CA GLN A 51 -1.71 -1.99 0.76
C GLN A 51 -1.09 -2.84 1.86
N LEU A 52 -0.03 -2.34 2.49
CA LEU A 52 0.39 -2.88 3.77
C LEU A 52 -0.66 -2.47 4.82
N GLY A 53 -1.34 -3.46 5.38
CA GLY A 53 -2.20 -3.27 6.54
C GLY A 53 -1.40 -2.79 7.76
N PRO A 54 -2.04 -2.63 8.93
CA PRO A 54 -1.32 -2.31 10.16
C PRO A 54 -0.18 -3.31 10.37
N PHE A 55 0.97 -2.80 10.83
CA PHE A 55 2.11 -3.64 11.17
C PHE A 55 1.69 -4.59 12.28
N HIS A 56 1.43 -5.84 11.90
CA HIS A 56 1.15 -6.91 12.83
C HIS A 56 2.45 -7.71 12.96
N PRO A 57 2.97 -7.96 14.17
CA PRO A 57 4.25 -8.67 14.35
C PRO A 57 4.25 -10.04 13.67
N CYS A 58 3.08 -10.69 13.63
CA CYS A 58 2.85 -11.94 12.92
C CYS A 58 3.01 -11.88 11.38
N ARG A 59 2.96 -10.69 10.78
CA ARG A 59 3.07 -10.48 9.32
C ARG A 59 4.42 -9.87 8.92
N ALA A 60 5.32 -9.67 9.89
CA ALA A 60 6.60 -8.99 9.72
C ALA A 60 7.78 -9.93 9.45
N LEU A 61 7.64 -11.23 9.75
CA LEU A 61 8.73 -12.21 9.63
C LEU A 61 8.29 -13.39 8.75
N ALA A 62 9.05 -13.65 7.68
CA ALA A 62 8.93 -14.90 6.93
C ALA A 62 9.14 -16.08 7.91
N GLY A 63 8.14 -16.94 8.06
CA GLY A 63 8.12 -18.05 9.05
C GLY A 63 7.19 -17.83 10.25
N ALA A 64 6.76 -16.60 10.53
CA ALA A 64 5.78 -16.33 11.59
C ALA A 64 4.39 -16.93 11.30
N CYS A 65 4.09 -17.26 10.03
CA CYS A 65 2.87 -18.01 9.68
C CYS A 65 2.82 -19.44 10.23
N HIS A 66 3.97 -20.01 10.62
CA HIS A 66 4.03 -21.31 11.29
C HIS A 66 3.77 -21.20 12.80
N GLU A 67 3.81 -19.99 13.37
CA GLU A 67 3.49 -19.75 14.77
C GLU A 67 1.97 -19.84 14.99
N PRO A 68 1.47 -20.68 15.93
CA PRO A 68 0.05 -20.91 16.12
C PRO A 68 -0.77 -19.65 16.41
N ARG A 69 -0.16 -18.67 17.09
CA ARG A 69 -0.75 -17.38 17.45
C ARG A 69 -0.90 -16.41 16.27
N CYS A 70 -0.23 -16.70 15.16
CA CYS A 70 -0.12 -15.82 14.02
C CYS A 70 -0.87 -16.32 12.78
N ARG A 71 -1.45 -17.53 12.85
CA ARG A 71 -2.10 -18.21 11.73
C ARG A 71 -3.31 -17.44 11.17
N SER A 72 -4.06 -16.72 12.01
CA SER A 72 -5.21 -15.89 11.58
C SER A 72 -4.82 -14.58 10.90
N ALA A 73 -3.56 -14.15 11.02
CA ALA A 73 -3.04 -12.90 10.46
C ALA A 73 -2.33 -13.09 9.11
N CYS A 74 -2.16 -14.32 8.63
CA CYS A 74 -1.54 -14.60 7.34
C CYS A 74 -2.54 -14.42 6.19
N PRO A 75 -2.16 -13.74 5.10
CA PRO A 75 -3.01 -13.63 3.92
C PRO A 75 -3.28 -15.03 3.34
N ALA A 76 -4.50 -15.25 2.85
CA ALA A 76 -4.96 -16.55 2.34
C ALA A 76 -4.06 -17.13 1.23
N THR A 77 -3.31 -16.28 0.53
CA THR A 77 -2.33 -16.63 -0.51
C THR A 77 -1.06 -17.28 0.04
N GLU A 78 -0.64 -16.99 1.27
CA GLU A 78 0.49 -17.66 1.94
C GLU A 78 0.04 -18.91 2.71
N ALA A 79 -1.21 -18.92 3.20
CA ALA A 79 -1.80 -20.10 3.85
C ALA A 79 -1.92 -21.31 2.89
N HIS A 80 -2.03 -21.06 1.59
CA HIS A 80 -2.13 -22.09 0.54
C HIS A 80 -0.79 -22.47 -0.11
N GLY A 81 0.35 -21.94 0.36
CA GLY A 81 1.68 -22.29 -0.20
C GLY A 81 2.10 -23.76 -0.04
N ARG A 82 1.34 -24.57 0.72
CA ARG A 82 1.48 -26.03 0.79
C ARG A 82 0.36 -26.82 0.11
N ASP A 83 -0.63 -26.16 -0.49
CA ASP A 83 -1.76 -26.82 -1.15
C ASP A 83 -2.10 -26.23 -2.54
N CYS A 84 -1.15 -25.53 -3.17
CA CYS A 84 -1.28 -25.07 -4.56
C CYS A 84 -1.32 -26.21 -5.61
N GLY A 85 -1.28 -27.48 -5.20
CA GLY A 85 -1.32 -28.62 -6.12
C GLY A 85 -2.68 -29.32 -6.26
N ARG A 86 -3.63 -29.14 -5.33
CA ARG A 86 -4.82 -30.02 -5.26
C ARG A 86 -6.16 -29.38 -5.54
N HIS A 87 -6.23 -28.04 -5.60
CA HIS A 87 -7.49 -27.32 -5.73
C HIS A 87 -7.70 -26.59 -7.07
N GLN A 88 -6.79 -26.67 -8.03
CA GLN A 88 -7.08 -26.27 -9.41
C GLN A 88 -7.74 -27.41 -10.17
N GLY A 89 -8.98 -27.71 -9.79
CA GLY A 89 -9.95 -28.43 -10.61
C GLY A 89 -10.43 -27.56 -11.76
N VAL A 90 -9.53 -27.19 -12.65
CA VAL A 90 -9.86 -26.71 -13.99
C VAL A 90 -9.91 -27.97 -14.86
N ARG A 91 -11.08 -28.26 -15.44
CA ARG A 91 -11.17 -29.25 -16.52
C ARG A 91 -10.31 -28.82 -17.69
#